data_AF-A0A7S0EKB5-F1
#
_entry.id   AF-A0A7S0EKB5-F1
#
_cell.length_a   1.000
_cell.length_b   1.000
_cell.length_c   1.000
_cell.angle_alpha   90.00
_cell.angle_beta   90.00
_cell.angle_gamma   90.00
#
_symmetry.space_group_name_H-M   'P 1'
#
loop_
_entity.id
_entity.type
_entity.pdbx_description
1 polymer ?
#
loop_
_entity_poly.entity_id
_entity_poly.type
_entity_poly.pdbx_seq_one_letter_code
_entity_poly.pdbx_strand_id
1 'polypeptide(L)'
;SPAASPAAPASSKKHGRELAEVLCAFCHEGEDSDDPDEDPIVPVETGRAKQHYAHDNCIWWCPDVWQDKDLKWQNVGKSLSRCHRLKCAVCGEGDAPLGCKRAACRKN
;
A
#
# COMPACT_ATOMS: atom_id res chain seq x y z
N SER A 1 22.22 -36.05 12.71
CA SER A 1 22.58 -35.28 11.51
C SER A 1 21.46 -34.30 11.20
N PRO A 2 21.68 -32.98 11.25
CA PRO A 2 20.67 -32.01 10.84
C PRO A 2 20.78 -31.78 9.32
N ALA A 3 19.71 -32.07 8.58
CA ALA A 3 19.59 -31.66 7.20
C ALA A 3 19.06 -30.21 7.20
N ALA A 4 19.95 -29.26 6.90
CA ALA A 4 19.57 -27.87 6.66
C ALA A 4 18.76 -27.79 5.36
N SER A 5 17.53 -27.28 5.44
CA SER A 5 16.75 -26.93 4.26
C SER A 5 17.35 -25.68 3.60
N PRO A 6 17.48 -25.64 2.27
CA PRO A 6 17.93 -24.43 1.60
C PRO A 6 16.84 -23.36 1.65
N ALA A 7 17.22 -22.16 2.08
CA ALA A 7 16.39 -20.97 2.00
C ALA A 7 16.02 -20.70 0.52
N ALA A 8 14.73 -20.45 0.26
CA ALA A 8 14.26 -20.03 -1.06
C ALA A 8 14.90 -18.68 -1.45
N PRO A 9 15.26 -18.46 -2.72
CA PRO A 9 15.86 -17.21 -3.14
C PRO A 9 14.82 -16.09 -3.08
N ALA A 10 15.17 -15.00 -2.39
CA ALA A 10 14.45 -13.73 -2.46
C ALA A 10 14.52 -13.20 -3.89
N SER A 11 13.43 -13.33 -4.66
CA SER A 11 13.34 -12.76 -6.01
C SER A 11 13.22 -11.24 -5.93
N SER A 12 14.37 -10.57 -5.78
CA SER A 12 14.51 -9.14 -6.02
C SER A 12 14.35 -8.87 -7.52
N LYS A 13 13.12 -8.69 -8.00
CA LYS A 13 12.86 -8.19 -9.36
C LYS A 13 12.99 -6.67 -9.35
N LYS A 14 14.23 -6.21 -9.53
CA LYS A 14 14.58 -4.82 -9.79
C LYS A 14 14.16 -4.48 -11.23
N HIS A 15 12.89 -4.13 -11.46
CA HIS A 15 12.44 -3.68 -12.77
C HIS A 15 12.87 -2.23 -13.03
N GLY A 16 13.34 -2.03 -14.26
CA GLY A 16 13.94 -0.80 -14.77
C GLY A 16 12.94 0.35 -14.77
N ARG A 17 13.49 1.56 -14.63
CA ARG A 17 12.73 2.81 -14.69
C ARG A 17 12.41 3.11 -16.16
N GLU A 18 11.25 2.70 -16.63
CA GLU A 18 10.66 3.17 -17.88
C GLU A 18 9.27 3.73 -17.53
N LEU A 19 9.03 5.00 -17.87
CA LEU A 19 7.81 5.80 -17.64
C LEU A 19 7.11 5.54 -16.29
N ALA A 20 7.48 6.31 -15.26
CA ALA A 20 6.98 6.19 -13.88
C ALA A 20 5.51 5.73 -13.81
N GLU A 21 5.34 4.42 -13.70
CA GLU A 21 4.02 3.79 -13.61
C GLU A 21 3.28 4.46 -12.45
N VAL A 22 2.02 4.79 -12.68
CA VAL A 22 1.15 5.32 -11.63
C VAL A 22 0.91 4.17 -10.66
N LEU A 23 1.77 4.03 -9.66
CA LEU A 23 1.70 2.98 -8.67
C LEU A 23 0.91 3.46 -7.46
N CYS A 24 0.04 2.58 -6.96
CA CYS A 24 -0.65 2.78 -5.70
C CYS A 24 0.35 2.87 -4.56
N ALA A 25 0.23 3.90 -3.73
CA ALA A 25 1.12 4.14 -2.60
C ALA A 25 0.95 3.15 -1.44
N PHE A 26 -0.02 2.22 -1.52
CA PHE A 26 -0.27 1.19 -0.51
C PHE A 26 0.18 -0.20 -0.98
N CYS A 27 -0.35 -0.71 -2.10
CA CYS A 27 0.02 -2.04 -2.59
C CYS A 27 1.21 -2.04 -3.56
N HIS A 28 1.61 -0.86 -4.05
CA HIS A 28 2.67 -0.68 -5.07
C HIS A 28 2.37 -1.33 -6.42
N GLU A 29 1.11 -1.66 -6.69
CA GLU A 29 0.63 -2.15 -7.98
C GLU A 29 0.04 -1.00 -8.81
N GLY A 30 0.10 -1.16 -10.14
CA GLY A 30 -0.46 -0.22 -11.12
C GLY A 30 -1.90 -0.58 -11.50
N GLU A 31 -2.29 -0.19 -12.71
CA GLU A 31 -3.62 -0.46 -13.28
C GLU A 31 -3.84 -1.93 -13.67
N ASP A 32 -2.80 -2.79 -13.63
CA ASP A 32 -2.90 -4.25 -13.88
C ASP A 32 -3.60 -5.04 -12.74
N SER A 33 -4.48 -4.39 -11.96
CA SER A 33 -5.41 -5.08 -11.08
C SER A 33 -6.42 -5.86 -11.94
N ASP A 34 -6.86 -7.04 -11.49
CA ASP A 34 -7.75 -7.94 -12.26
C ASP A 34 -9.04 -7.27 -12.79
N ASP A 35 -9.45 -6.11 -12.25
CA ASP A 35 -10.56 -5.27 -12.73
C ASP A 35 -10.28 -3.75 -12.50
N PRO A 36 -9.68 -3.02 -13.47
CA PRO A 36 -9.30 -1.62 -13.32
C PRO A 36 -10.49 -0.64 -13.28
N ASP A 37 -11.64 -1.05 -13.84
CA ASP A 37 -12.88 -0.26 -13.80
C ASP A 37 -13.58 -0.33 -12.43
N GLU A 38 -13.34 -1.39 -11.64
CA GLU A 38 -13.93 -1.56 -10.30
C GLU A 38 -13.04 -1.00 -9.18
N ASP A 39 -11.73 -0.84 -9.42
CA ASP A 39 -10.77 -0.30 -8.46
C ASP A 39 -9.81 0.73 -9.10
N PRO A 40 -10.29 1.94 -9.42
CA PRO A 40 -9.48 2.92 -10.11
C PRO A 40 -8.34 3.44 -9.21
N ILE A 41 -7.20 3.76 -9.84
CA ILE A 41 -6.13 4.50 -9.18
C ILE A 41 -6.41 6.00 -9.27
N VAL A 42 -6.64 6.63 -8.11
CA VAL A 42 -6.98 8.05 -8.02
C VAL A 42 -5.83 8.87 -7.39
N PRO A 43 -5.69 10.16 -7.74
CA PRO A 43 -4.76 11.04 -7.06
C PRO A 43 -5.18 11.29 -5.61
N VAL A 44 -4.23 11.26 -4.68
CA VAL A 44 -4.48 11.49 -3.25
C VAL A 44 -3.62 12.62 -2.66
N GLU A 45 -4.24 13.42 -1.80
CA GLU A 45 -3.57 14.49 -1.08
C GLU A 45 -2.87 13.93 0.17
N THR A 46 -1.53 13.87 0.14
CA THR A 46 -0.72 13.32 1.25
C THR A 46 -0.02 14.38 2.08
N GLY A 47 -0.09 15.65 1.66
CA GLY A 47 0.71 16.75 2.23
C GLY A 47 2.20 16.70 1.87
N ARG A 48 2.60 15.80 0.95
CA ARG A 48 3.97 15.70 0.43
C ARG A 48 4.11 16.50 -0.88
N ALA A 49 5.34 16.90 -1.22
CA ALA A 49 5.61 17.67 -2.44
C ALA A 49 5.36 16.88 -3.74
N LYS A 50 5.45 15.54 -3.70
CA LYS A 50 5.18 14.68 -4.85
C LYS A 50 3.71 14.22 -4.83
N GLN A 51 3.05 14.26 -5.99
CA GLN A 51 1.74 13.64 -6.18
C GLN A 51 1.83 12.13 -5.89
N HIS A 52 0.89 11.64 -5.08
CA HIS A 52 0.72 10.22 -4.81
C HIS A 52 -0.60 9.74 -5.40
N TYR A 53 -0.66 8.46 -5.69
CA TYR A 53 -1.85 7.81 -6.21
C TYR A 53 -2.17 6.59 -5.37
N ALA A 54 -3.44 6.19 -5.33
CA ALA A 54 -3.84 4.97 -4.65
C ALA A 54 -5.14 4.43 -5.25
N HIS A 55 -5.29 3.11 -5.23
CA HIS A 55 -6.56 2.47 -5.52
C HIS A 55 -7.62 2.90 -4.50
N ASP A 56 -8.85 3.14 -4.95
CA ASP A 56 -9.96 3.53 -4.08
C ASP A 56 -10.20 2.49 -2.96
N ASN A 57 -10.16 1.20 -3.27
CA ASN A 57 -10.29 0.16 -2.24
C ASN A 57 -9.14 0.22 -1.22
N CYS A 58 -7.89 0.37 -1.67
CA CYS A 58 -6.74 0.47 -0.77
C CYS A 58 -6.89 1.63 0.23
N ILE A 59 -7.44 2.76 -0.21
CA ILE A 59 -7.73 3.91 0.65
C ILE A 59 -8.90 3.58 1.60
N TRP A 60 -9.97 2.95 1.11
CA TRP A 60 -11.17 2.67 1.89
C TRP A 60 -10.91 1.71 3.06
N TRP A 61 -9.99 0.77 2.87
CA TRP A 61 -9.58 -0.17 3.91
C TRP A 61 -8.65 0.44 4.98
N CYS A 62 -8.26 1.71 4.83
CA CYS A 62 -7.46 2.40 5.84
C CYS A 62 -8.34 2.92 6.99
N PRO A 63 -8.16 2.45 8.24
CA PRO A 63 -9.04 2.77 9.38
C PRO A 63 -8.98 4.23 9.86
N ASP A 64 -7.99 4.98 9.38
CA ASP A 64 -7.74 6.37 9.76
C ASP A 64 -8.03 7.36 8.62
N VAL A 65 -8.41 6.88 7.43
CA VAL A 65 -8.75 7.72 6.27
C VAL A 65 -10.26 7.95 6.23
N TRP A 66 -10.67 9.12 5.77
CA TRP A 66 -12.08 9.51 5.64
C TRP A 66 -12.25 10.49 4.47
N GLN A 67 -13.47 10.55 3.91
CA GLN A 67 -13.81 11.56 2.89
C GLN A 67 -14.50 12.76 3.53
N ASP A 68 -14.12 13.97 3.09
CA ASP A 68 -14.85 15.19 3.46
C ASP A 68 -16.09 15.41 2.60
N LYS A 69 -16.73 16.58 2.76
CA LYS A 69 -17.96 16.94 2.05
C LYS A 69 -17.75 17.13 0.54
N ASP A 70 -16.51 17.36 0.12
CA ASP A 70 -16.13 17.56 -1.27
C ASP A 70 -15.61 16.25 -1.90
N LEU A 71 -15.85 15.11 -1.23
CA LEU A 71 -15.41 13.77 -1.61
C LEU A 71 -13.87 13.65 -1.68
N LYS A 72 -13.15 14.49 -0.93
CA LYS A 72 -11.68 14.43 -0.87
C LYS A 72 -11.22 13.53 0.26
N TRP A 73 -10.23 12.70 -0.06
CA TRP A 73 -9.59 11.80 0.89
C TRP A 73 -8.68 12.55 1.86
N GLN A 74 -9.03 12.52 3.14
CA GLN A 74 -8.31 13.19 4.20
C GLN A 74 -7.44 12.21 5.00
N ASN A 75 -6.38 12.73 5.62
CA ASN A 75 -5.48 11.97 6.50
C ASN A 75 -4.66 10.84 5.80
N VAL A 76 -4.59 10.84 4.46
CA VAL A 76 -3.89 9.82 3.67
C VAL A 76 -2.39 9.75 4.01
N GLY A 77 -1.70 10.89 4.13
CA GLY A 77 -0.27 10.91 4.45
C GLY A 77 0.07 10.29 5.81
N LYS A 78 -0.82 10.45 6.80
CA LYS A 78 -0.68 9.80 8.11
C LYS A 78 -0.93 8.30 8.01
N SER A 79 -1.94 7.89 7.24
CA SER A 79 -2.22 6.48 6.97
C SER A 79 -1.02 5.80 6.30
N LEU A 80 -0.45 6.39 5.24
CA LEU A 80 0.76 5.87 4.58
C LEU A 80 1.92 5.69 5.57
N SER A 81 2.14 6.67 6.44
CA SER A 81 3.19 6.60 7.47
C SER A 81 2.92 5.51 8.52
N ARG A 82 1.66 5.10 8.72
CA ARG A 82 1.30 3.95 9.56
C ARG A 82 1.51 2.65 8.78
N CYS A 83 1.01 2.55 7.56
CA CYS A 83 1.07 1.36 6.72
C CYS A 83 2.50 0.94 6.42
N HIS A 84 3.42 1.90 6.19
CA HIS A 84 4.86 1.65 6.01
C HIS A 84 5.52 0.91 7.20
N ARG A 85 4.88 0.88 8.38
CA ARG A 85 5.36 0.14 9.55
C ARG A 85 4.73 -1.25 9.70
N LEU A 86 3.74 -1.58 8.87
CA LEU A 86 3.02 -2.85 8.86
C LEU A 86 3.56 -3.74 7.73
N LYS A 87 3.67 -5.04 7.98
CA LYS A 87 4.14 -6.05 7.01
C LYS A 87 3.16 -7.19 6.92
N CYS A 88 2.55 -7.43 5.76
CA CYS A 88 1.50 -8.44 5.60
C CYS A 88 1.87 -9.75 6.32
N ALA A 89 1.00 -10.28 7.18
CA ALA A 89 1.30 -11.51 7.90
C ALA A 89 1.39 -12.75 7.00
N VAL A 90 0.86 -12.67 5.77
CA VAL A 90 0.89 -13.76 4.79
C VAL A 90 2.18 -13.72 3.96
N CYS A 91 2.47 -12.60 3.29
CA CYS A 91 3.61 -12.49 2.36
C CYS A 91 4.83 -11.75 2.93
N GLY A 92 4.69 -10.98 4.02
CA GLY A 92 5.78 -10.22 4.63
C GLY A 92 6.08 -8.86 3.98
N GLU A 93 5.44 -8.52 2.86
CA GLU A 93 5.60 -7.23 2.17
C GLU A 93 5.04 -6.06 2.99
N GLY A 94 5.65 -4.88 2.83
CA GLY A 94 5.32 -3.66 3.58
C GLY A 94 4.03 -2.97 3.14
N ASP A 95 3.75 -1.82 3.74
CA ASP A 95 2.72 -0.86 3.30
C ASP A 95 1.27 -1.37 3.31
N ALA A 96 1.00 -2.43 4.09
CA ALA A 96 -0.32 -3.02 4.24
C ALA A 96 -1.35 -2.00 4.81
N PRO A 97 -2.41 -1.64 4.06
CA PRO A 97 -3.46 -0.76 4.55
C PRO A 97 -4.29 -1.43 5.65
N LEU A 98 -4.43 -2.76 5.56
CA LEU A 98 -5.09 -3.59 6.55
C LEU A 98 -4.17 -3.82 7.76
N GLY A 99 -4.67 -3.46 8.93
CA GLY A 99 -3.99 -3.66 10.20
C GLY A 99 -4.80 -3.09 11.36
N CYS A 100 -4.45 -3.47 12.58
CA CYS A 100 -5.16 -2.97 13.75
C CYS A 100 -5.09 -1.43 13.84
N LYS A 101 -6.23 -0.78 14.13
CA LYS A 101 -6.31 0.68 14.32
C LYS A 101 -5.44 1.20 15.47
N ARG A 102 -5.11 0.35 16.45
CA ARG A 102 -4.27 0.75 17.59
C ARG A 102 -2.84 0.98 17.12
N ALA A 103 -2.32 2.20 17.26
CA ALA A 103 -0.98 2.58 16.82
C ALA A 103 0.17 1.70 17.39
N ALA A 104 0.00 1.12 18.58
CA ALA A 104 0.98 0.22 19.19
C ALA A 104 0.90 -1.22 18.67
N CYS A 105 -0.19 -1.60 18.01
CA CYS A 105 -0.40 -2.96 17.51
C CYS A 105 0.30 -3.12 16.15
N ARG A 106 1.11 -4.18 16.02
CA ARG A 106 1.81 -4.53 14.77
C ARG A 106 1.24 -5.79 14.13
N LYS A 107 0.00 -6.17 14.50
CA LYS A 107 -0.72 -7.26 13.86
C LYS A 107 -1.49 -6.74 12.67
N ASN A 108 -1.41 -7.50 11.59
CA ASN A 108 -1.99 -7.28 10.29
C ASN A 108 -2.03 -8.60 9.53
#